data_AF-A0A5J4V7Z3-F1
#
_entry.id   AF-A0A5J4V7Z3-F1
#
_cell.length_a   1.000
_cell.length_b   1.000
_cell.length_c   1.000
_cell.angle_alpha   90.00
_cell.angle_beta   90.00
_cell.angle_gamma   90.00
#
_symmetry.space_group_name_H-M   'P 1'
#
loop_
_entity.id
_entity.type
_entity.pdbx_description
1 polymer ?
#
loop_
_entity_poly.entity_id
_entity_poly.type
_entity_poly.pdbx_seq_one_letter_code
_entity_poly.pdbx_strand_id
1 'polypeptide(L)'
;MNRRIQAIDQDNKGLSQFCKIVMNASYGSDGMNTEKFSNVKLKSKADTFISHLTGNFMCERQLNDDLYAVQLNTDRCKCMTPLQEAYFTLDNAKNRFHFIEGDTDSMYFAVAGDYYFPTTNELKEQKKLLGLSIEKEGDIMIAVSPKNYYINTIADEIIKLKGINQKQNIITKQNIIDCIGGNIMKCENMRLGQKDGVMSKLTQTKNALTGVHTKANNYVDVQPTINVE
;
A
#
# COMPACT_ATOMS: atom_id res chain seq x y z
N MET A 1 5.34 -14.58 -11.85
CA MET A 1 4.13 -15.21 -11.28
C MET A 1 3.50 -16.26 -12.20
N ASN A 2 3.25 -15.93 -13.49
CA ASN A 2 2.58 -16.82 -14.46
C ASN A 2 3.21 -18.22 -14.62
N ARG A 3 4.55 -18.34 -14.55
CA ARG A 3 5.23 -19.64 -14.68
C ARG A 3 4.93 -20.63 -13.54
N ARG A 4 4.69 -20.16 -12.32
CA ARG A 4 4.33 -21.05 -11.20
C ARG A 4 2.89 -21.54 -11.34
N ILE A 5 1.97 -20.66 -11.75
CA ILE A 5 0.56 -21.03 -12.00
C ILE A 5 0.51 -22.09 -13.10
N GLN A 6 1.21 -21.87 -14.22
CA GLN A 6 1.35 -22.85 -15.29
C GLN A 6 1.92 -24.19 -14.81
N ALA A 7 2.90 -24.17 -13.90
CA ALA A 7 3.48 -25.41 -13.34
C ALA A 7 2.50 -26.16 -12.40
N ILE A 8 1.63 -25.44 -11.69
CA ILE A 8 0.58 -26.03 -10.85
C ILE A 8 -0.51 -26.64 -11.74
N ASP A 9 -0.93 -25.92 -12.79
CA ASP A 9 -1.93 -26.42 -13.75
C ASP A 9 -1.44 -27.66 -14.51
N GLN A 10 -0.12 -27.79 -14.68
CA GLN A 10 0.53 -28.96 -15.30
C GLN A 10 0.90 -30.08 -14.29
N ASP A 11 0.49 -29.96 -13.02
CA ASP A 11 0.87 -30.85 -11.89
C ASP A 11 2.38 -31.12 -11.76
N ASN A 12 3.22 -30.19 -12.22
CA ASN A 12 4.67 -30.29 -12.13
C ASN A 12 5.18 -29.76 -10.79
N LYS A 13 5.23 -30.65 -9.80
CA LYS A 13 5.66 -30.34 -8.43
C LYS A 13 7.07 -29.76 -8.34
N GLY A 14 8.01 -30.28 -9.13
CA GLY A 14 9.41 -29.83 -9.12
C GLY A 14 9.55 -28.38 -9.59
N LEU A 15 8.94 -28.05 -10.74
CA LEU A 15 8.97 -26.70 -11.28
C LEU A 15 8.20 -25.70 -10.38
N SER A 16 7.07 -26.12 -9.82
CA SER A 16 6.31 -25.31 -8.86
C SER A 16 7.14 -24.96 -7.62
N GLN A 17 7.86 -25.94 -7.07
CA GLN A 17 8.73 -25.74 -5.91
C GLN A 17 9.95 -24.85 -6.25
N PHE A 18 10.56 -25.06 -7.42
CA PHE A 18 11.64 -24.18 -7.90
C PHE A 18 11.17 -22.73 -8.03
N CYS A 19 10.05 -22.49 -8.70
CA CYS A 19 9.48 -21.15 -8.83
C CYS A 19 9.13 -20.53 -7.47
N LYS A 20 8.65 -21.33 -6.51
CA LYS A 20 8.41 -20.87 -5.14
C LYS A 20 9.70 -20.41 -4.46
N ILE A 21 10.78 -21.18 -4.54
CA ILE A 21 12.08 -20.82 -3.95
C ILE A 21 12.60 -19.52 -4.56
N VAL A 22 12.58 -19.40 -5.88
CA VAL A 22 13.06 -18.19 -6.58
C VAL A 22 12.28 -16.95 -6.14
N MET A 23 10.95 -17.04 -6.04
CA MET A 23 10.13 -15.90 -5.59
C MET A 23 10.33 -15.55 -4.11
N ASN A 24 10.59 -16.53 -3.25
CA ASN A 24 10.90 -16.25 -1.85
C ASN A 24 12.31 -15.65 -1.69
N ALA A 25 13.25 -16.06 -2.54
CA ALA A 25 14.63 -15.57 -2.52
C ALA A 25 14.74 -14.10 -2.99
N SER A 26 13.89 -13.66 -3.93
CA SER A 26 13.90 -12.27 -4.38
C SER A 26 13.55 -11.30 -3.25
N TYR A 27 12.53 -11.62 -2.44
CA TYR A 27 12.18 -10.85 -1.25
C TYR A 27 13.36 -10.68 -0.28
N GLY A 28 14.05 -11.78 0.04
CA GLY A 28 15.19 -11.75 0.95
C GLY A 28 16.36 -10.94 0.41
N SER A 29 16.55 -10.95 -0.92
CA SER A 29 17.60 -10.19 -1.59
C SER A 29 17.33 -8.68 -1.51
N ASP A 30 16.07 -8.26 -1.72
CA ASP A 30 15.67 -6.85 -1.69
C ASP A 30 15.76 -6.25 -0.27
N GLY A 31 15.58 -7.07 0.77
CA GLY A 31 15.72 -6.67 2.18
C GLY A 31 17.17 -6.64 2.69
N MET A 32 18.15 -7.12 1.91
CA MET A 32 19.54 -7.27 2.35
C MET A 32 20.44 -6.16 1.80
N ASN A 33 20.92 -5.26 2.67
CA ASN A 33 21.94 -4.28 2.31
C ASN A 33 23.36 -4.84 2.50
N THR A 34 23.78 -5.72 1.59
CA THR A 34 25.11 -6.39 1.66
C THR A 34 26.23 -5.63 0.94
N GLU A 35 25.93 -4.54 0.22
CA GLU A 35 26.91 -3.83 -0.61
C GLU A 35 28.08 -3.25 0.18
N LYS A 36 27.86 -2.90 1.45
CA LYS A 36 28.84 -2.28 2.34
C LYS A 36 29.66 -3.28 3.16
N PHE A 37 29.37 -4.57 3.05
CA PHE A 37 29.99 -5.60 3.89
C PHE A 37 30.84 -6.57 3.07
N SER A 38 32.04 -6.87 3.57
CA SER A 38 32.90 -7.91 3.01
C SER A 38 32.37 -9.29 3.41
N ASN A 39 32.28 -10.21 2.44
CA ASN A 39 31.88 -11.59 2.70
C ASN A 39 33.09 -12.38 3.20
N VAL A 40 33.17 -12.56 4.51
CA VAL A 40 34.21 -13.34 5.19
C VAL A 40 33.57 -14.58 5.80
N LYS A 41 34.08 -15.77 5.47
CA LYS A 41 33.61 -17.04 6.00
C LYS A 41 34.72 -17.69 6.83
N LEU A 42 34.34 -18.24 7.98
CA LEU A 42 35.24 -19.07 8.79
C LEU A 42 35.22 -20.50 8.25
N LYS A 43 36.40 -21.04 7.95
CA LYS A 43 36.57 -22.34 7.31
C LYS A 43 37.69 -23.15 7.96
N SER A 44 37.56 -24.48 7.89
CA SER A 44 38.62 -25.43 8.27
C SER A 44 39.80 -25.34 7.30
N LYS A 45 40.95 -25.93 7.65
CA LYS A 45 42.12 -25.95 6.74
C LYS A 45 41.80 -26.61 5.40
N ALA A 46 41.04 -27.70 5.40
CA ALA A 46 40.65 -28.42 4.19
C ALA A 46 39.69 -27.59 3.32
N ASP A 47 38.67 -26.98 3.93
CA ASP A 47 37.69 -26.16 3.20
C ASP A 47 38.28 -24.85 2.66
N THR A 48 39.33 -24.35 3.32
CA THR A 48 40.09 -23.18 2.87
C THR A 48 40.86 -23.50 1.59
N PHE A 49 41.49 -24.67 1.52
CA PHE A 49 42.15 -25.13 0.30
C PHE A 49 41.19 -25.28 -0.88
N ILE A 50 39.98 -25.80 -0.65
CA ILE A 50 38.91 -25.85 -1.66
C ILE A 50 38.52 -24.44 -2.11
N SER A 51 38.51 -23.48 -1.18
CA SER A 51 38.17 -22.09 -1.49
C SER A 51 39.20 -21.43 -2.40
N HIS A 52 40.48 -21.77 -2.28
CA HIS A 52 41.53 -21.29 -3.19
C HIS A 52 41.31 -21.70 -4.64
N LEU A 53 40.63 -22.83 -4.86
CA LEU A 53 40.29 -23.31 -6.19
C LEU A 53 39.05 -22.62 -6.77
N THR A 54 38.33 -21.81 -5.98
CA THR A 54 37.16 -21.06 -6.45
C THR A 54 37.57 -19.72 -7.05
N GLY A 55 36.96 -19.33 -8.17
CA GLY A 55 37.25 -18.06 -8.86
C GLY A 55 36.89 -16.78 -8.06
N ASN A 56 36.24 -16.94 -6.91
CA ASN A 56 35.77 -15.85 -6.07
C ASN A 56 36.65 -15.66 -4.82
N PHE A 57 37.78 -16.36 -4.71
CA PHE A 57 38.70 -16.17 -3.59
C PHE A 57 39.42 -14.82 -3.67
N MET A 58 39.55 -14.14 -2.52
CA MET A 58 40.28 -12.87 -2.43
C MET A 58 41.51 -13.01 -1.54
N CYS A 59 41.30 -13.37 -0.27
CA CYS A 59 42.39 -13.55 0.69
C CYS A 59 41.96 -14.45 1.86
N GLU A 60 42.94 -15.00 2.55
CA GLU A 60 42.75 -15.76 3.77
C GLU A 60 43.51 -15.13 4.93
N ARG A 61 43.01 -15.32 6.15
CA ARG A 61 43.68 -14.96 7.38
C ARG A 61 43.57 -16.12 8.36
N GLN A 62 44.71 -16.68 8.75
CA GLN A 62 44.75 -17.71 9.78
C GLN A 62 44.36 -17.11 11.14
N LEU A 63 43.42 -17.76 11.82
CA LEU A 63 43.02 -17.44 13.19
C LEU A 63 43.55 -18.48 14.19
N ASN A 64 43.61 -19.75 13.78
CA ASN A 64 44.16 -20.86 14.57
C ASN A 64 44.72 -21.94 13.62
N ASP A 65 45.28 -23.03 14.15
CA ASP A 65 45.88 -24.13 13.37
C ASP A 65 44.90 -24.76 12.35
N ASP A 66 43.61 -24.83 12.70
CA ASP A 66 42.54 -25.38 11.85
C ASP A 66 41.39 -24.40 11.57
N LEU A 67 41.57 -23.09 11.79
CA LEU A 67 40.53 -22.10 11.54
C LEU A 67 41.08 -20.90 10.78
N TYR A 68 40.48 -20.64 9.62
CA TYR A 68 40.86 -19.59 8.70
C TYR A 68 39.65 -18.71 8.38
N ALA A 69 39.86 -17.40 8.38
CA ALA A 69 38.90 -16.44 7.85
C ALA A 69 39.20 -16.21 6.37
N VAL A 70 38.34 -16.73 5.50
CA VAL A 70 38.46 -16.61 4.05
C VAL A 70 37.54 -15.51 3.56
N GLN A 71 38.12 -14.46 2.98
CA GLN A 71 37.39 -13.42 2.28
C GLN A 71 37.10 -13.86 0.84
N LEU A 72 35.84 -13.76 0.45
CA LEU A 72 35.37 -14.06 -0.88
C LEU A 72 34.86 -12.80 -1.55
N ASN A 73 35.08 -12.69 -2.86
CA ASN A 73 34.46 -11.69 -3.69
C ASN A 73 32.98 -12.05 -3.85
N THR A 74 32.09 -11.10 -3.56
CA THR A 74 30.66 -11.29 -3.70
C THR A 74 30.23 -10.78 -5.06
N ASP A 75 29.62 -11.64 -5.86
CA ASP A 75 28.98 -11.24 -7.11
C ASP A 75 27.82 -10.28 -6.79
N ARG A 76 27.87 -9.09 -7.37
CA ARG A 76 26.83 -8.07 -7.17
C ARG A 76 25.83 -8.16 -8.31
N CYS A 77 24.57 -8.39 -7.97
CA CYS A 77 23.46 -8.23 -8.89
C CYS A 77 22.74 -6.93 -8.55
N LYS A 78 22.53 -6.06 -9.54
CA LYS A 78 21.77 -4.83 -9.35
C LYS A 78 20.28 -5.17 -9.32
N CYS A 79 19.66 -5.15 -8.14
CA CYS A 79 18.22 -5.07 -8.01
C CYS A 79 17.80 -3.60 -8.20
N MET A 80 16.71 -3.37 -8.94
CA MET A 80 16.13 -2.03 -9.15
C MET A 80 14.91 -1.80 -8.24
N THR A 81 14.53 -2.80 -7.45
CA THR A 81 13.39 -2.76 -6.54
C THR A 81 13.74 -1.93 -5.30
N PRO A 82 12.89 -0.97 -4.89
CA PRO A 82 13.12 -0.18 -3.69
C PRO A 82 12.94 -1.01 -2.42
N LEU A 83 13.75 -0.76 -1.39
CA LEU A 83 13.66 -1.41 -0.07
C LEU A 83 12.26 -1.33 0.57
N GLN A 84 11.48 -0.30 0.20
CA GLN A 84 10.10 -0.11 0.63
C GLN A 84 9.22 -1.31 0.25
N GLU A 85 9.42 -1.93 -0.91
CA GLU A 85 8.65 -3.10 -1.36
C GLU A 85 8.88 -4.30 -0.44
N ALA A 86 10.13 -4.55 -0.02
CA ALA A 86 10.45 -5.59 0.95
C ALA A 86 9.82 -5.27 2.32
N TYR A 87 9.84 -4.01 2.76
CA TYR A 87 9.20 -3.61 4.01
C TYR A 87 7.68 -3.85 3.99
N PHE A 88 6.98 -3.40 2.94
CA PHE A 88 5.54 -3.63 2.80
C PHE A 88 5.19 -5.10 2.67
N THR A 89 5.99 -5.90 1.95
CA THR A 89 5.75 -7.35 1.84
C THR A 89 5.88 -8.04 3.19
N LEU A 90 6.86 -7.64 4.01
CA LEU A 90 7.04 -8.18 5.36
C LEU A 90 5.91 -7.77 6.30
N ASP A 91 5.49 -6.50 6.22
CA ASP A 91 4.37 -5.97 6.98
C ASP A 91 3.09 -6.75 6.63
N ASN A 92 2.80 -6.92 5.33
CA ASN A 92 1.67 -7.72 4.83
C ASN A 92 1.72 -9.20 5.22
N ALA A 93 2.92 -9.76 5.37
CA ALA A 93 3.08 -11.15 5.80
C ALA A 93 2.93 -11.34 7.32
N LYS A 94 3.32 -10.34 8.13
CA LYS A 94 3.32 -10.42 9.60
C LYS A 94 2.04 -9.88 10.22
N ASN A 95 1.55 -8.76 9.70
CA ASN A 95 0.38 -8.08 10.20
C ASN A 95 -0.82 -8.51 9.37
N ARG A 96 -1.77 -9.20 10.00
CA ARG A 96 -3.04 -9.56 9.35
C ARG A 96 -3.96 -8.35 9.20
N PHE A 97 -3.61 -7.20 9.78
CA PHE A 97 -4.41 -5.97 9.78
C PHE A 97 -3.52 -4.79 9.40
N HIS A 98 -3.79 -4.20 8.24
CA HIS A 98 -3.18 -2.95 7.80
C HIS A 98 -4.17 -1.83 8.00
N PHE A 99 -3.80 -0.84 8.81
CA PHE A 99 -4.59 0.37 8.91
C PHE A 99 -4.58 1.11 7.56
N ILE A 100 -5.76 1.33 7.00
CA ILE A 100 -5.92 2.06 5.74
C ILE A 100 -6.23 3.52 6.06
N GLU A 101 -7.30 3.74 6.81
CA GLU A 101 -7.84 5.05 7.10
C GLU A 101 -8.71 5.02 8.36
N GLY A 102 -8.79 6.14 9.06
CA GLY A 102 -9.71 6.32 10.18
C GLY A 102 -10.30 7.71 10.20
N ASP A 103 -11.54 7.80 10.67
CA ASP A 103 -12.17 9.04 11.11
C ASP A 103 -12.39 8.97 12.63
N THR A 104 -12.96 10.03 13.18
CA THR A 104 -13.19 10.33 14.60
C THR A 104 -13.71 9.13 15.40
N ASP A 105 -14.61 8.34 14.82
CA ASP A 105 -15.31 7.23 15.45
C ASP A 105 -15.28 5.94 14.61
N SER A 106 -14.48 5.88 13.54
CA SER A 106 -14.43 4.74 12.63
C SER A 106 -13.01 4.46 12.13
N MET A 107 -12.68 3.19 11.94
CA MET A 107 -11.38 2.75 11.42
C MET A 107 -11.57 1.67 10.37
N TYR A 108 -10.75 1.72 9.33
CA TYR A 108 -10.73 0.78 8.23
C TYR A 108 -9.41 0.04 8.23
N PHE A 109 -9.51 -1.29 8.21
CA PHE A 109 -8.36 -2.18 8.17
C PHE A 109 -8.44 -3.11 6.95
N ALA A 110 -7.34 -3.23 6.21
CA ALA A 110 -7.15 -4.29 5.23
C ALA A 110 -6.71 -5.55 5.96
N VAL A 111 -7.42 -6.65 5.72
CA VAL A 111 -7.16 -7.92 6.39
C VAL A 111 -6.54 -8.91 5.43
N ALA A 112 -5.34 -9.43 5.75
CA ALA A 112 -4.63 -10.37 4.88
C ALA A 112 -4.95 -11.84 5.25
N GLY A 113 -5.44 -12.58 4.24
CA GLY A 113 -5.78 -14.01 4.31
C GLY A 113 -7.25 -14.31 4.65
N ASP A 114 -7.63 -15.59 4.65
CA ASP A 114 -8.97 -16.05 5.04
C ASP A 114 -9.19 -15.80 6.54
N TYR A 115 -9.81 -14.67 6.86
CA TYR A 115 -10.08 -14.31 8.24
C TYR A 115 -11.41 -14.93 8.67
N TYR A 116 -11.33 -16.14 9.26
CA TYR A 116 -12.34 -16.61 10.19
C TYR A 116 -12.24 -15.74 11.45
N PHE A 117 -13.01 -14.65 11.53
CA PHE A 117 -13.44 -14.20 12.85
C PHE A 117 -14.14 -15.39 13.52
N PRO A 118 -13.95 -15.67 14.82
CA PRO A 118 -14.89 -16.51 15.51
C PRO A 118 -16.25 -15.85 15.32
N THR A 119 -17.07 -16.45 14.44
CA THR A 119 -18.43 -16.04 14.14
C THR A 119 -19.30 -16.38 15.34
N THR A 120 -18.97 -15.86 16.52
CA THR A 120 -20.04 -15.55 17.45
C THR A 120 -20.72 -14.34 16.84
N ASN A 121 -21.88 -14.59 16.21
CA ASN A 121 -22.81 -13.56 15.72
C ASN A 121 -23.05 -12.44 16.77
N GLU A 122 -22.73 -12.69 18.03
CA GLU A 122 -22.71 -11.75 19.14
C GLU A 122 -21.81 -10.52 18.97
N LEU A 123 -20.66 -10.61 18.28
CA LEU A 123 -19.72 -9.48 18.14
C LEU A 123 -20.07 -8.50 17.00
N LYS A 124 -20.72 -8.98 15.93
CA LYS A 124 -21.20 -8.10 14.85
C LYS A 124 -22.38 -7.24 15.33
N GLU A 125 -23.18 -7.71 16.29
CA GLU A 125 -24.45 -7.07 16.64
C GLU A 125 -24.46 -6.27 17.96
N GLN A 126 -23.50 -6.45 18.86
CA GLN A 126 -23.53 -5.73 20.14
C GLN A 126 -22.78 -4.39 20.07
N LYS A 127 -23.51 -3.30 19.77
CA LYS A 127 -23.08 -1.93 20.10
C LYS A 127 -23.03 -1.76 21.62
N LYS A 128 -21.97 -2.28 22.25
CA LYS A 128 -21.69 -2.02 23.67
C LYS A 128 -21.22 -0.58 23.84
N LEU A 129 -21.56 0.03 24.96
CA LEU A 129 -21.02 1.34 25.32
C LEU A 129 -19.48 1.25 25.38
N LEU A 130 -18.80 2.12 24.63
CA LEU A 130 -17.34 2.11 24.42
C LEU A 130 -16.78 0.83 23.72
N GLY A 131 -17.64 0.02 23.12
CA GLY A 131 -17.24 -1.13 22.31
C GLY A 131 -17.01 -0.76 20.85
N LEU A 132 -16.05 -1.44 20.21
CA LEU A 132 -15.88 -1.39 18.76
C LEU A 132 -16.84 -2.39 18.10
N SER A 133 -17.61 -1.93 17.12
CA SER A 133 -18.58 -2.73 16.37
C SER A 133 -18.18 -2.75 14.90
N ILE A 134 -18.26 -3.92 14.27
CA ILE A 134 -17.99 -4.08 12.83
C ILE A 134 -19.22 -3.61 12.07
N GLU A 135 -19.14 -2.46 11.42
CA GLU A 135 -20.28 -1.90 10.69
C GLU A 135 -20.40 -2.43 9.26
N LYS A 136 -19.27 -2.56 8.55
CA LYS A 136 -19.23 -2.92 7.12
C LYS A 136 -17.99 -3.73 6.80
N GLU A 137 -18.18 -4.68 5.90
CA GLU A 137 -17.12 -5.48 5.28
C GLU A 137 -17.19 -5.28 3.76
N GLY A 138 -16.04 -5.18 3.10
CA GLY A 138 -15.96 -4.97 1.67
C GLY A 138 -14.64 -5.48 1.10
N ASP A 139 -14.65 -5.81 -0.20
CA ASP A 139 -13.54 -6.49 -0.85
C ASP A 139 -12.45 -5.52 -1.31
N ILE A 140 -12.84 -4.29 -1.66
CA ILE A 140 -11.94 -3.29 -2.23
C ILE A 140 -12.16 -1.95 -1.54
N MET A 141 -11.08 -1.36 -1.04
CA MET A 141 -11.05 0.02 -0.55
C MET A 141 -9.92 0.80 -1.21
N ILE A 142 -10.22 2.00 -1.69
CA ILE A 142 -9.25 2.96 -2.24
C ILE A 142 -9.38 4.26 -1.44
N ALA A 143 -8.38 4.55 -0.61
CA ALA A 143 -8.27 5.80 0.13
C ALA A 143 -7.33 6.75 -0.61
N VAL A 144 -7.85 7.90 -1.07
CA VAL A 144 -7.06 8.90 -1.81
C VAL A 144 -6.50 9.97 -0.88
N SER A 145 -7.30 10.39 0.10
CA SER A 145 -6.90 11.33 1.16
C SER A 145 -7.87 11.19 2.35
N PRO A 146 -7.57 11.75 3.54
CA PRO A 146 -8.46 11.60 4.70
C PRO A 146 -9.91 11.99 4.38
N LYS A 147 -10.90 11.20 4.76
CA LYS A 147 -12.33 11.40 4.47
C LYS A 147 -12.70 11.43 2.97
N ASN A 148 -11.81 10.96 2.10
CA ASN A 148 -12.01 10.84 0.65
C ASN A 148 -11.62 9.44 0.17
N TYR A 149 -12.60 8.54 0.13
CA TYR A 149 -12.37 7.13 -0.15
C TYR A 149 -13.52 6.49 -0.90
N TYR A 150 -13.20 5.40 -1.60
CA TYR A 150 -14.13 4.50 -2.25
C TYR A 150 -14.05 3.13 -1.59
N ILE A 151 -15.20 2.54 -1.29
CA ILE A 151 -15.32 1.17 -0.78
C ILE A 151 -16.33 0.44 -1.66
N ASN A 152 -15.93 -0.72 -2.17
CA ASN A 152 -16.82 -1.67 -2.80
C ASN A 152 -17.20 -2.73 -1.76
N THR A 153 -18.46 -2.72 -1.34
CA THR A 153 -19.02 -3.76 -0.47
C THR A 153 -19.80 -4.78 -1.30
N ILE A 154 -20.15 -5.93 -0.71
CA ILE A 154 -20.90 -6.99 -1.41
C ILE A 154 -22.26 -6.48 -1.94
N ALA A 155 -22.88 -5.51 -1.26
CA ALA A 155 -24.18 -4.95 -1.63
C ALA A 155 -24.08 -3.61 -2.39
N ASP A 156 -23.19 -2.71 -1.97
CA ASP A 156 -23.18 -1.33 -2.44
C ASP A 156 -21.77 -0.81 -2.74
N GLU A 157 -21.66 0.05 -3.76
CA GLU A 157 -20.52 0.91 -3.98
C GLU A 157 -20.66 2.22 -3.20
N ILE A 158 -19.74 2.49 -2.29
CA ILE A 158 -19.77 3.66 -1.43
C ILE A 158 -18.63 4.59 -1.80
N ILE A 159 -18.96 5.79 -2.27
CA ILE A 159 -18.02 6.88 -2.49
C ILE A 159 -18.25 7.91 -1.38
N LYS A 160 -17.25 8.12 -0.52
CA LYS A 160 -17.26 9.21 0.46
C LYS A 160 -16.26 10.28 0.03
N LEU A 161 -16.75 11.50 -0.12
CA LEU A 161 -15.92 12.65 -0.48
C LEU A 161 -16.30 13.84 0.39
N LYS A 162 -15.30 14.48 0.98
CA LYS A 162 -15.49 15.61 1.86
C LYS A 162 -15.56 16.92 1.09
N GLY A 163 -16.64 17.65 1.31
CA GLY A 163 -16.79 19.01 0.80
C GLY A 163 -17.25 19.10 -0.65
N ILE A 164 -17.78 18.00 -1.21
CA ILE A 164 -18.43 17.94 -2.52
C ILE A 164 -19.89 17.53 -2.34
N ASN A 165 -20.77 18.16 -3.09
CA ASN A 165 -22.16 17.77 -3.22
C ASN A 165 -22.29 16.66 -4.28
N GLN A 166 -22.40 15.42 -3.81
CA GLN A 166 -22.49 14.22 -4.65
C GLN A 166 -23.77 14.17 -5.50
N LYS A 167 -24.82 14.92 -5.12
CA LYS A 167 -26.05 15.00 -5.94
C LYS A 167 -25.87 15.86 -7.19
N GLN A 168 -24.96 16.82 -7.14
CA GLN A 168 -24.69 17.75 -8.24
C GLN A 168 -23.56 17.25 -9.14
N ASN A 169 -22.58 16.57 -8.55
CA ASN A 169 -21.41 16.05 -9.26
C ASN A 169 -21.39 14.52 -9.12
N ILE A 170 -21.80 13.83 -10.19
CA ILE A 170 -21.73 12.37 -10.25
C ILE A 170 -20.26 11.98 -10.43
N ILE A 171 -19.66 11.44 -9.38
CA ILE A 171 -18.26 10.99 -9.38
C ILE A 171 -18.27 9.47 -9.48
N THR A 172 -17.48 8.95 -10.42
CA THR A 172 -17.37 7.51 -10.68
C THR A 172 -16.05 6.95 -10.16
N LYS A 173 -15.96 5.62 -10.04
CA LYS A 173 -14.73 4.91 -9.69
C LYS A 173 -13.57 5.28 -10.63
N GLN A 174 -13.83 5.45 -11.93
CA GLN A 174 -12.79 5.79 -12.90
C GLN A 174 -12.12 7.12 -12.55
N ASN A 175 -12.89 8.11 -12.11
CA ASN A 175 -12.33 9.40 -11.73
C ASN A 175 -11.37 9.31 -10.54
N ILE A 176 -11.60 8.37 -9.63
CA ILE A 176 -10.71 8.09 -8.51
C ILE A 176 -9.39 7.47 -8.99
N ILE A 177 -9.46 6.52 -9.93
CA ILE A 177 -8.28 5.90 -10.56
C ILE A 177 -7.47 6.95 -11.33
N ASP A 178 -8.14 7.81 -12.10
CA ASP A 178 -7.49 8.89 -12.84
C ASP A 178 -6.77 9.87 -11.91
N CYS A 179 -7.29 10.08 -10.69
CA CYS A 179 -6.65 10.92 -9.69
C CYS A 179 -5.39 10.30 -9.09
N ILE A 180 -5.32 8.96 -8.99
CA ILE A 180 -4.08 8.25 -8.63
C ILE A 180 -3.04 8.44 -9.74
N GLY A 181 -3.48 8.51 -11.00
CA GLY A 181 -2.64 8.84 -12.16
C GLY A 181 -2.14 10.30 -12.20
N GLY A 182 -2.49 11.14 -11.23
CA GLY A 182 -2.04 12.52 -11.11
C GLY A 182 -3.01 13.57 -11.66
N ASN A 183 -4.18 13.18 -12.17
CA ASN A 183 -5.19 14.13 -12.63
C ASN A 183 -5.95 14.77 -11.46
N ILE A 184 -6.29 16.05 -11.58
CA ILE A 184 -7.08 16.77 -10.57
C ILE A 184 -8.48 16.98 -11.10
N MET A 185 -9.48 16.39 -10.45
CA MET A 185 -10.88 16.67 -10.75
C MET A 185 -11.32 17.95 -10.04
N LYS A 186 -11.94 18.87 -10.78
CA LYS A 186 -12.59 20.07 -10.24
C LYS A 186 -14.11 19.91 -10.30
N CYS A 187 -14.80 20.31 -9.24
CA CYS A 187 -16.25 20.29 -9.17
C CYS A 187 -16.76 21.62 -8.63
N GLU A 188 -17.97 21.98 -9.05
CA GLU A 188 -18.66 23.16 -8.54
C GLU A 188 -19.62 22.76 -7.43
N ASN A 189 -19.57 23.48 -6.32
CA ASN A 189 -20.57 23.37 -5.26
C ASN A 189 -21.35 24.66 -5.16
N MET A 190 -22.67 24.54 -5.25
CA MET A 190 -23.56 25.65 -4.98
C MET A 190 -23.96 25.65 -3.51
N ARG A 191 -23.83 26.80 -2.86
CA ARG A 191 -24.29 27.06 -1.49
C ARG A 191 -25.11 28.35 -1.46
N LEU A 192 -26.14 28.40 -0.62
CA LEU A 192 -26.80 29.65 -0.27
C LEU A 192 -26.07 30.31 0.91
N GLY A 193 -25.76 31.60 0.76
CA GLY A 193 -25.11 32.41 1.79
C GLY A 193 -25.90 33.70 2.01
N GLN A 194 -26.15 34.04 3.26
CA GLN A 194 -26.75 35.33 3.63
C GLN A 194 -25.65 36.29 4.05
N LYS A 195 -25.64 37.49 3.49
CA LYS A 195 -24.78 38.59 3.90
C LYS A 195 -25.65 39.84 4.00
N ASP A 196 -25.57 40.54 5.13
CA ASP A 196 -26.29 41.80 5.37
C ASP A 196 -27.81 41.71 5.11
N GLY A 197 -28.42 40.59 5.51
CA GLY A 197 -29.85 40.35 5.34
C GLY A 197 -30.26 39.82 3.96
N VAL A 198 -29.40 39.94 2.94
CA VAL A 198 -29.68 39.46 1.57
C VAL A 198 -29.15 38.05 1.37
N MET A 199 -30.03 37.17 0.89
CA MET A 199 -29.65 35.78 0.54
C MET A 199 -29.12 35.75 -0.90
N SER A 200 -27.92 35.21 -1.06
CA SER A 200 -27.23 35.08 -2.34
C SER A 200 -26.86 33.62 -2.61
N LYS A 201 -26.88 33.24 -3.89
CA LYS A 201 -26.38 31.93 -4.34
C LYS A 201 -24.90 32.08 -4.66
N LEU A 202 -24.06 31.34 -3.93
CA LEU A 202 -22.61 31.32 -4.09
C LEU A 202 -22.20 29.99 -4.74
N THR A 203 -21.56 30.08 -5.91
CA THR A 203 -20.93 28.92 -6.56
C THR A 203 -19.45 28.93 -6.22
N GLN A 204 -18.95 27.85 -5.63
CA GLN A 204 -17.54 27.67 -5.31
C GLN A 204 -16.97 26.53 -6.14
N THR A 205 -15.97 26.83 -6.95
CA THR A 205 -15.14 25.82 -7.63
C THR A 205 -14.18 25.21 -6.61
N LYS A 206 -14.20 23.89 -6.48
CA LYS A 206 -13.32 23.15 -5.56
C LYS A 206 -12.58 22.07 -6.31
N ASN A 207 -11.36 21.79 -5.91
CA ASN A 207 -10.70 20.56 -6.34
C ASN A 207 -11.36 19.43 -5.56
N ALA A 208 -12.10 18.60 -6.28
CA ALA A 208 -12.91 17.51 -5.75
C ALA A 208 -12.05 16.33 -5.31
N LEU A 209 -11.16 15.88 -6.19
CA LEU A 209 -10.24 14.79 -5.91
C LEU A 209 -8.82 15.27 -6.16
N THR A 210 -8.02 15.23 -5.12
CA THR A 210 -6.56 15.42 -5.19
C THR A 210 -5.91 14.36 -4.32
N GLY A 211 -4.84 13.73 -4.81
CA GLY A 211 -4.07 12.74 -4.05
C GLY A 211 -3.34 13.29 -2.82
N VAL A 212 -3.33 14.62 -2.62
CA VAL A 212 -2.49 15.30 -1.61
C VAL A 212 -3.32 16.06 -0.58
N HIS A 213 -4.50 16.57 -0.94
CA HIS A 213 -5.26 17.47 -0.09
C HIS A 213 -6.73 17.06 0.08
N THR A 214 -7.20 17.23 1.30
CA THR A 214 -8.57 16.95 1.73
C THR A 214 -9.58 18.02 1.31
N LYS A 215 -9.09 19.25 1.10
CA LYS A 215 -9.83 20.43 0.67
C LYS A 215 -8.85 21.41 0.02
N ALA A 216 -8.91 21.58 -1.29
CA ALA A 216 -8.35 22.77 -1.93
C ALA A 216 -9.53 23.62 -2.40
N ASN A 217 -9.95 24.55 -1.53
CA ASN A 217 -10.80 25.66 -1.94
C ASN A 217 -9.89 26.65 -2.67
N ASN A 218 -9.97 26.71 -4.00
CA ASN A 218 -9.52 27.90 -4.71
C ASN A 218 -10.71 28.86 -4.70
N TYR A 219 -10.68 29.87 -3.82
CA TYR A 219 -11.65 30.95 -3.86
C TYR A 219 -11.34 31.80 -5.09
N VAL A 220 -12.17 31.70 -6.12
CA VAL A 220 -12.26 32.77 -7.13
C VAL A 220 -13.42 33.65 -6.69
N ASP A 221 -13.12 34.88 -6.26
CA ASP A 221 -14.13 35.90 -6.04
C ASP A 221 -14.81 36.19 -7.39
N VAL A 222 -15.94 35.54 -7.64
CA VAL A 222 -16.86 35.98 -8.69
C VAL A 222 -17.63 37.13 -8.06
N GLN A 223 -17.16 38.36 -8.31
CA GLN A 223 -17.93 39.57 -8.02
C GLN A 223 -19.34 39.37 -8.62
N PRO A 224 -20.42 39.59 -7.87
CA PRO A 224 -21.75 39.58 -8.46
C PRO A 224 -21.78 40.69 -9.50
N THR A 225 -21.99 40.37 -10.78
CA THR A 225 -22.52 41.34 -11.74
C THR A 225 -23.91 41.70 -11.24
N ILE A 226 -23.98 42.81 -10.51
CA ILE A 226 -25.21 43.53 -10.25
C ILE A 226 -25.62 44.12 -11.61
N ASN A 227 -26.40 43.36 -12.38
CA ASN A 227 -27.18 43.99 -13.45
C ASN A 227 -28.31 44.72 -12.75
N VAL A 228 -28.11 46.01 -12.53
CA VAL A 228 -29.20 46.95 -12.26
C VAL A 228 -29.81 47.27 -13.62
N GLU A 229 -30.99 46.71 -13.90
CA GLU A 229 -32.02 47.35 -14.70
C GLU A 229 -33.26 47.55 -13.82
#